data_AF-A0A147K2K6-F1
#
_entry.id   AF-A0A147K2K6-F1
#
_cell.length_a   1.000
_cell.length_b   1.000
_cell.length_c   1.000
_cell.angle_alpha   90.00
_cell.angle_beta   90.00
_cell.angle_gamma   90.00
#
_symmetry.space_group_name_H-M   'P 1'
#
loop_
_entity.id
_entity.type
_entity.pdbx_description
1 polymer ?
#
loop_
_entity_poly.entity_id
_entity_poly.type
_entity_poly.pdbx_seq_one_letter_code
_entity_poly.pdbx_strand_id
1 'polypeptide(L)' 'MPLSDHVPFIKAGVPAIWIHEGLIDPYYHTECDVFEHIDIEKLSKITTVAAAHAEGLANFSNLPS' A
#
# COMPACT_ATOMS: atom_id res chain seq x y z
N MET A 1 -12.13 8.41 1.50
CA MET A 1 -10.86 7.67 1.71
C MET A 1 -11.25 6.23 2.02
N PRO A 2 -10.90 5.22 1.21
CA PRO A 2 -11.32 3.86 1.51
C PRO A 2 -10.68 3.42 2.84
N LEU A 3 -11.52 2.89 3.73
CA LEU A 3 -11.05 2.19 4.92
C LEU A 3 -10.39 0.89 4.46
N SER A 4 -9.15 0.67 4.87
CA SER A 4 -8.39 -0.55 4.56
C SER A 4 -7.82 -1.13 5.87
N ASP A 5 -7.10 -2.23 5.78
CA ASP A 5 -6.67 -3.04 6.94
C ASP A 5 -5.69 -2.33 7.87
N HIS A 6 -5.13 -1.19 7.47
CA HIS A 6 -4.28 -0.35 8.33
C HIS A 6 -5.07 0.35 9.46
N VAL A 7 -6.40 0.50 9.33
CA VAL A 7 -7.22 1.28 10.28
C VAL A 7 -7.21 0.69 11.70
N PRO A 8 -7.40 -0.62 11.92
CA PRO A 8 -7.28 -1.22 13.25
C PRO A 8 -5.91 -1.03 13.91
N PHE A 9 -4.81 -1.06 13.14
CA PHE A 9 -3.45 -0.84 13.67
C PHE A 9 -3.31 0.57 14.24
N ILE A 10 -3.73 1.59 13.48
CA ILE A 10 -3.72 2.98 13.94
C ILE A 10 -4.56 3.14 15.21
N LYS A 11 -5.75 2.52 15.26
CA LYS A 11 -6.62 2.55 16.46
C LYS A 11 -5.98 1.92 17.69
N ALA A 12 -5.09 0.94 17.51
CA ALA A 12 -4.33 0.31 18.58
C ALA A 12 -3.04 1.07 18.96
N GLY A 13 -2.76 2.22 18.34
CA GLY A 13 -1.54 3.00 18.57
C GLY A 13 -0.32 2.46 17.83
N VAL A 14 -0.50 1.52 16.89
CA VAL A 14 0.58 1.01 16.04
C VAL A 14 0.70 1.91 14.81
N PRO A 15 1.85 2.57 14.59
CA PRO A 15 2.08 3.36 13.39
C PRO A 15 1.97 2.50 12.14
N ALA A 16 1.30 3.00 11.10
CA ALA A 16 1.13 2.30 9.84
C ALA A 16 1.41 3.24 8.67
N ILE A 17 2.03 2.70 7.62
CA ILE A 17 2.17 3.35 6.32
C ILE A 17 1.19 2.67 5.36
N TRP A 18 0.37 3.45 4.69
CA TRP A 18 -0.54 2.95 3.67
C TRP A 18 -0.11 3.44 2.29
N ILE A 19 0.34 2.50 1.45
CA ILE A 19 0.77 2.78 0.08
C ILE A 19 -0.38 2.38 -0.84
N HIS A 20 -0.94 3.37 -1.54
CA HIS A 20 -2.02 3.18 -2.50
C HIS A 20 -1.89 4.22 -3.63
N GLU A 21 -2.56 3.99 -4.75
CA GLU A 21 -2.44 4.84 -5.96
C GLU A 21 -3.11 6.23 -5.87
N GLY A 22 -3.57 6.65 -4.69
CA GLY A 22 -4.17 7.96 -4.45
C GLY A 22 -5.65 8.08 -4.86
N LEU A 23 -6.01 7.58 -6.03
CA LEU A 23 -7.38 7.58 -6.56
C LEU A 23 -8.02 6.19 -6.47
N ILE A 24 -9.35 6.13 -6.37
CA ILE A 24 -10.08 4.87 -6.52
C ILE A 24 -10.11 4.56 -8.02
N ASP A 25 -9.60 3.38 -8.39
CA ASP A 25 -9.61 2.93 -9.78
C ASP A 25 -11.06 2.90 -10.34
N PRO A 26 -11.29 3.32 -11.61
CA PRO A 26 -12.62 3.31 -12.21
C PRO A 26 -13.33 1.95 -12.20
N TYR A 27 -12.57 0.85 -12.16
CA TYR A 27 -13.08 -0.50 -12.15
C TYR A 27 -13.28 -1.10 -10.75
N TYR A 28 -12.95 -0.35 -9.70
CA TYR A 28 -13.15 -0.79 -8.31
C TYR A 28 -14.61 -1.18 -8.05
N HIS A 29 -14.83 -2.38 -7.49
CA HIS A 29 -16.16 -2.97 -7.24
C HIS A 29 -17.01 -3.16 -8.51
N THR A 30 -16.36 -3.39 -9.64
CA THR A 30 -17.02 -3.78 -10.89
C THR A 30 -16.48 -5.12 -11.37
N GLU A 31 -17.19 -5.74 -12.32
CA GLU A 31 -16.72 -6.94 -13.02
C GLU A 31 -15.49 -6.68 -13.91
N CYS A 32 -15.14 -5.41 -14.13
CA CYS A 32 -13.98 -4.99 -14.90
C CYS A 32 -12.69 -4.90 -14.06
N ASP A 33 -12.71 -5.24 -12.78
CA ASP A 33 -11.48 -5.40 -11.97
C ASP A 33 -10.77 -6.70 -12.36
N VAL A 34 -10.16 -6.69 -13.56
CA VAL A 34 -9.56 -7.84 -14.23
C VAL A 34 -8.14 -7.54 -14.69
N PHE A 35 -7.39 -8.59 -15.00
CA PHE A 35 -5.98 -8.50 -15.36
C PHE A 35 -5.71 -7.55 -16.53
N GLU A 36 -6.60 -7.53 -17.51
CA GLU A 36 -6.51 -6.71 -18.73
C GLU A 36 -6.51 -5.20 -18.44
N HIS A 37 -7.03 -4.79 -17.28
CA HIS A 37 -7.06 -3.39 -16.85
C HIS A 37 -5.94 -3.04 -15.86
N ILE A 38 -5.05 -4.00 -15.53
CA ILE A 38 -3.90 -3.72 -14.68
C ILE A 38 -2.84 -2.96 -15.46
N ASP A 39 -2.52 -1.75 -14.99
CA ASP A 39 -1.33 -1.02 -15.44
C ASP A 39 -0.07 -1.63 -14.80
N ILE A 40 0.67 -2.42 -15.59
CA ILE A 40 1.88 -3.12 -15.17
C ILE A 40 3.01 -2.14 -14.81
N GLU A 41 3.09 -0.99 -15.48
CA GLU A 41 4.12 0.02 -15.19
C GLU A 41 3.83 0.66 -13.82
N LYS A 42 2.57 0.99 -13.55
CA LYS A 42 2.10 1.47 -12.24
C LYS A 42 2.38 0.44 -11.15
N LEU A 43 2.05 -0.83 -11.38
CA LEU A 43 2.30 -1.93 -10.44
C LEU A 43 3.79 -2.03 -10.07
N SER A 44 4.68 -1.97 -11.06
CA SER A 44 6.13 -2.02 -10.86
C SER A 44 6.63 -0.84 -10.02
N LYS A 45 6.16 0.38 -10.30
CA LYS A 45 6.52 1.60 -9.56
C LYS A 45 6.07 1.52 -8.10
N ILE A 46 4.81 1.16 -7.85
CA ILE A 46 4.27 1.04 -6.48
C ILE A 46 5.01 -0.05 -5.70
N THR A 47 5.29 -1.19 -6.34
CA THR A 47 6.03 -2.30 -5.71
C THR A 47 7.44 -1.87 -5.32
N THR A 48 8.13 -1.12 -6.19
CA THR A 48 9.48 -0.59 -5.91
C THR A 48 9.47 0.33 -4.69
N VAL A 49 8.50 1.24 -4.61
CA VAL A 49 8.34 2.14 -3.45
C VAL A 49 8.04 1.36 -2.17
N ALA A 50 7.12 0.38 -2.23
CA ALA A 50 6.77 -0.45 -1.08
C ALA A 50 7.98 -1.26 -0.57
N ALA A 51 8.75 -1.87 -1.47
CA ALA A 51 9.95 -2.61 -1.13
C ALA A 51 11.01 -1.71 -0.47
N ALA A 52 11.29 -0.54 -1.05
CA ALA A 52 12.27 0.39 -0.51
C ALA A 52 11.89 0.89 0.89
N HIS A 53 10.60 1.17 1.15
CA HIS A 53 10.13 1.56 2.48
C HIS A 53 10.22 0.40 3.48
N ALA A 54 9.83 -0.81 3.08
CA ALA A 54 9.90 -1.98 3.95
C ALA A 54 11.35 -2.28 4.35
N GLU A 55 12.29 -2.26 3.38
CA GLU A 55 13.72 -2.46 3.62
C GLU A 55 14.30 -1.35 4.51
N GLY A 56 13.97 -0.09 4.21
CA GLY A 56 14.43 1.05 5.01
C GLY A 56 13.97 0.99 6.46
N LEU A 57 12.73 0.55 6.71
CA LEU A 57 12.20 0.37 8.07
C LEU A 57 12.83 -0.83 8.78
N ALA A 58 12.97 -1.97 8.09
CA ALA A 58 13.55 -3.18 8.67
C ALA A 58 15.02 -3.00 9.07
N ASN A 59 15.76 -2.19 8.32
CA ASN A 59 17.17 -1.89 8.57
C ASN A 59 17.38 -0.60 9.39
N PHE A 60 16.30 0.04 9.85
CA PHE A 60 16.43 1.28 10.61
C PHE A 60 17.07 0.99 11.98
N SER A 61 18.27 1.52 12.20
CA SER A 61 19.13 1.19 13.36
C SER A 61 18.60 1.63 14.74
N ASN A 62 17.40 2.23 14.79
CA ASN A 62 16.70 2.64 16.02
C ASN A 62 15.36 1.90 16.19
N LEU A 63 15.22 0.67 15.67
CA LEU A 63 14.07 -0.16 16.02
C LEU A 63 14.06 -0.36 17.55
N PRO A 64 12.94 -0.06 18.25
CA PRO A 64 12.85 -0.31 19.68
C PRO A 64 13.07 -1.81 19.95
N SER A 65 13.98 -2.08 20.89
CA SER A 65 14.35 -3.43 21.37
C SER A 65 13.18 -4.16 22.01
#